data_AF-A0A7C7R570-F1
#
_entry.id   AF-A0A7C7R570-F1
#
_cell.length_a   1.000
_cell.length_b   1.000
_cell.length_c   1.000
_cell.angle_alpha   90.00
_cell.angle_beta   90.00
_cell.angle_gamma   90.00
#
_symmetry.space_group_name_H-M   'P 1'
#
loop_
_entity.id
_entity.type
_entity.pdbx_description
1 polymer ?
#
loop_
_entity_poly.entity_id
_entity_poly.type
_entity_poly.pdbx_seq_one_letter_code
_entity_poly.pdbx_strand_id
1 'polypeptide(L)'
;MSADVCSGPFFQGTLDGHVELVPEDDREAFIRQVFGLPRRAPLPPVSRQTLRRYYQFLKSRFSFPFAARYFDETSPLDGQERVVQVQGLLDPDVHPGDEWTGLLCTVRAGDDEFDVPLAEIEAIEDQKAHGMVEDYWYWFYNWRPWA
;
A
#
# COMPACT_ATOMS: atom_id res chain seq x y z
N MET A 1 -17.51 29.47 15.06
CA MET A 1 -17.01 28.15 15.48
C MET A 1 -16.47 27.49 14.23
N SER A 2 -15.14 27.59 14.05
CA SER A 2 -14.41 27.01 12.92
C SER A 2 -14.42 25.49 13.02
N ALA A 3 -14.65 24.83 11.90
CA ALA A 3 -14.21 23.47 11.66
C ALA A 3 -13.10 23.57 10.61
N ASP A 4 -11.85 23.49 11.09
CA ASP A 4 -10.71 23.22 10.23
C ASP A 4 -10.85 21.79 9.70
N VAL A 5 -11.12 21.68 8.41
CA VAL A 5 -11.09 20.40 7.69
C VAL A 5 -9.62 20.06 7.49
N CYS A 6 -9.23 18.88 7.99
CA CYS A 6 -7.90 18.34 7.88
C CYS A 6 -7.45 18.27 6.42
N SER A 7 -6.45 19.08 6.08
CA SER A 7 -5.62 18.92 4.89
C SER A 7 -4.81 17.62 5.02
N GLY A 8 -5.26 16.55 4.38
CA GLY A 8 -4.36 15.46 3.98
C GLY A 8 -3.52 15.90 2.78
N PRO A 9 -2.32 15.34 2.55
CA PRO A 9 -1.53 15.70 1.39
C PRO A 9 -2.26 15.27 0.11
N PHE A 10 -2.72 16.29 -0.60
CA PHE A 10 -3.37 16.21 -1.88
C PHE A 10 -2.28 15.94 -2.92
N PHE A 11 -2.02 14.67 -3.22
CA PHE A 11 -1.11 14.32 -4.31
C PHE A 11 -1.87 14.35 -5.64
N GLN A 12 -1.95 15.55 -6.22
CA GLN A 12 -2.25 15.75 -7.62
C GLN A 12 -0.95 15.71 -8.43
N GLY A 13 -0.72 14.58 -9.09
CA GLY A 13 0.25 14.45 -10.17
C GLY A 13 -0.44 13.85 -11.38
N THR A 14 -1.12 14.67 -12.18
CA THR A 14 -1.69 14.26 -13.47
C THR A 14 -0.84 14.83 -14.60
N LEU A 15 -0.18 13.97 -15.36
CA LEU A 15 0.03 14.20 -16.79
C LEU A 15 -0.06 12.84 -17.51
N ASP A 16 -1.10 12.74 -18.34
CA ASP A 16 -1.42 11.71 -19.33
C ASP A 16 -2.02 10.37 -18.86
N GLY A 17 -3.37 10.36 -18.82
CA GLY A 17 -4.14 9.36 -19.55
C GLY A 17 -4.78 8.23 -18.74
N HIS A 18 -6.02 8.47 -18.31
CA HIS A 18 -7.00 7.49 -17.80
C HIS A 18 -6.65 6.81 -16.47
N VAL A 19 -7.06 7.44 -15.37
CA VAL A 19 -7.36 6.71 -14.13
C VAL A 19 -8.58 5.85 -14.43
N GLU A 20 -8.37 4.56 -14.71
CA GLU A 20 -9.45 3.59 -14.79
C GLU A 20 -10.00 3.45 -13.36
N LEU A 21 -11.05 4.22 -13.06
CA LEU A 21 -11.79 4.11 -11.80
C LEU A 21 -12.38 2.70 -11.75
N VAL A 22 -11.66 1.77 -11.12
CA VAL A 22 -12.22 0.47 -10.75
C VAL A 22 -13.43 0.77 -9.87
N PRO A 23 -14.65 0.35 -10.24
CA PRO A 23 -15.83 0.57 -9.41
C PRO A 23 -15.53 0.07 -7.99
N GLU A 24 -15.91 0.82 -6.95
CA GLU A 24 -15.64 0.44 -5.56
C GLU A 24 -16.11 -0.99 -5.23
N ASP A 25 -17.20 -1.44 -5.86
CA ASP A 25 -17.72 -2.82 -5.73
C ASP A 25 -16.72 -3.88 -6.26
N ASP A 26 -15.97 -3.58 -7.31
CA ASP A 26 -14.97 -4.48 -7.90
C ASP A 26 -13.69 -4.52 -7.06
N ARG A 27 -13.26 -3.37 -6.52
CA ARG A 27 -12.11 -3.27 -5.59
C ARG A 27 -12.38 -4.01 -4.29
N GLU A 28 -13.52 -3.76 -3.64
CA GLU A 28 -13.86 -4.47 -2.42
C GLU A 28 -14.10 -5.98 -2.68
N ALA A 29 -14.62 -6.36 -3.84
CA ALA A 29 -14.74 -7.77 -4.22
C ALA A 29 -13.36 -8.45 -4.33
N PHE A 30 -12.36 -7.77 -4.88
CA PHE A 30 -10.98 -8.26 -4.89
C PHE A 30 -10.43 -8.42 -3.47
N ILE A 31 -10.59 -7.41 -2.61
CA ILE A 31 -10.11 -7.48 -1.22
C ILE A 31 -10.83 -8.61 -0.46
N ARG A 32 -12.12 -8.84 -0.69
CA ARG A 32 -12.84 -10.02 -0.14
C ARG A 32 -12.21 -11.32 -0.59
N GLN A 33 -11.79 -11.42 -1.87
CA GLN A 33 -11.12 -12.60 -2.40
C GLN A 33 -9.79 -12.86 -1.68
N VAL A 34 -9.01 -11.82 -1.37
CA VAL A 34 -7.75 -11.92 -0.58
C VAL A 34 -8.00 -12.65 0.74
N PHE A 35 -9.11 -12.33 1.41
CA PHE A 35 -9.49 -12.93 2.70
C PHE A 35 -10.30 -14.21 2.59
N GLY A 36 -10.64 -14.67 1.38
CA GLY A 36 -11.52 -15.82 1.15
C GLY A 36 -12.96 -15.59 1.61
N LEU A 37 -13.43 -14.35 1.55
CA LEU A 37 -14.76 -13.94 2.02
C LEU A 37 -15.81 -14.01 0.89
N PRO A 38 -17.09 -14.27 1.24
CA PRO A 38 -18.20 -14.15 0.29
C PRO A 38 -18.34 -12.71 -0.25
N ARG A 39 -18.85 -12.55 -1.49
CA ARG A 39 -18.97 -11.25 -2.18
C ARG A 39 -19.67 -10.14 -1.37
N ARG A 40 -20.59 -10.48 -0.48
CA ARG A 40 -21.36 -9.51 0.33
C ARG A 40 -20.94 -9.45 1.80
N ALA A 41 -19.87 -10.14 2.18
CA ALA A 41 -19.36 -10.06 3.54
C ALA A 41 -18.68 -8.70 3.77
N PRO A 42 -18.76 -8.14 4.99
CA PRO A 42 -17.99 -6.93 5.31
C PRO A 42 -16.49 -7.22 5.23
N LEU A 43 -15.71 -6.22 4.80
CA LEU A 43 -14.26 -6.29 4.85
C LEU A 43 -13.80 -6.30 6.32
N PRO A 44 -12.79 -7.12 6.66
CA PRO A 44 -12.34 -7.24 8.03
C PRO A 44 -11.46 -6.03 8.42
N PRO A 45 -11.46 -5.62 9.69
CA PRO A 45 -10.60 -4.56 10.18
C PRO A 45 -9.11 -4.94 10.03
N VAL A 46 -8.25 -3.93 9.97
CA VAL A 46 -6.80 -4.11 10.05
C VAL A 46 -6.46 -4.65 11.44
N SER A 47 -5.75 -5.77 11.46
CA SER A 47 -5.27 -6.48 12.63
C SER A 47 -4.05 -7.29 12.23
N ARG A 48 -3.25 -7.75 13.19
CA ARG A 48 -2.13 -8.66 12.89
C ARG A 48 -2.53 -9.89 12.08
N GLN A 49 -3.72 -10.45 12.34
CA GLN A 49 -4.19 -11.63 11.62
C GLN A 49 -4.54 -11.32 10.16
N THR A 50 -5.19 -10.18 9.91
CA THR A 50 -5.59 -9.77 8.56
C THR A 50 -4.38 -9.31 7.75
N LEU A 51 -3.42 -8.60 8.37
CA LEU A 51 -2.13 -8.26 7.77
C LEU A 51 -1.36 -9.52 7.35
N ARG A 52 -1.28 -10.55 8.20
CA ARG A 52 -0.61 -11.82 7.85
C ARG A 52 -1.25 -12.49 6.63
N ARG A 53 -2.59 -12.50 6.54
CA ARG A 53 -3.30 -13.07 5.37
C ARG A 53 -3.00 -12.28 4.10
N TYR A 54 -3.05 -10.95 4.19
CA TYR A 54 -2.75 -10.08 3.06
C TYR A 54 -1.29 -10.24 2.59
N TYR A 55 -0.35 -10.32 3.53
CA TYR A 55 1.06 -10.62 3.25
C TYR A 55 1.23 -11.92 2.45
N GLN A 56 0.62 -13.01 2.90
CA GLN A 56 0.70 -14.31 2.21
C GLN A 56 0.16 -14.21 0.78
N PHE A 57 -0.95 -13.50 0.60
CA PHE A 57 -1.55 -13.28 -0.71
C PHE A 57 -0.61 -12.50 -1.64
N LEU A 58 -0.08 -11.36 -1.18
CA LEU A 58 0.81 -10.50 -1.96
C LEU A 58 2.14 -11.19 -2.27
N LYS A 59 2.76 -11.84 -1.28
CA LYS A 59 4.01 -12.60 -1.47
C LYS A 59 3.89 -13.67 -2.54
N SER A 60 2.72 -14.31 -2.66
CA SER A 60 2.47 -15.33 -3.70
C SER A 60 2.25 -14.77 -5.11
N ARG A 61 2.02 -13.44 -5.25
CA ARG A 61 1.59 -12.82 -6.51
C ARG A 61 2.52 -11.74 -7.04
N PHE A 62 3.27 -11.07 -6.17
CA PHE A 62 4.30 -10.14 -6.58
C PHE A 62 5.46 -10.88 -7.23
N SER A 63 5.97 -10.28 -8.29
CA SER A 63 7.24 -10.64 -8.90
C SER A 63 8.25 -9.61 -8.47
N PHE A 64 9.29 -10.03 -7.74
CA PHE A 64 10.35 -9.13 -7.30
C PHE A 64 11.61 -9.31 -8.16
N PRO A 65 12.42 -8.26 -8.33
CA PRO A 65 12.16 -6.88 -7.90
C PRO A 65 11.19 -6.14 -8.84
N PHE A 66 10.51 -5.12 -8.35
CA PHE A 66 9.73 -4.19 -9.18
C PHE A 66 10.01 -2.73 -8.80
N ALA A 67 9.85 -1.82 -9.77
CA ALA A 67 10.06 -0.40 -9.56
C ALA A 67 8.89 0.24 -8.82
N ALA A 68 9.17 1.16 -7.91
CA ALA A 68 8.15 1.94 -7.22
C ALA A 68 8.62 3.39 -6.99
N ARG A 69 7.67 4.30 -6.81
CA ARG A 69 7.92 5.62 -6.22
C ARG A 69 7.76 5.53 -4.72
N TYR A 70 8.64 6.22 -4.01
CA TYR A 70 8.59 6.39 -2.57
C TYR A 70 8.79 7.87 -2.24
N PHE A 71 7.97 8.41 -1.33
CA PHE A 71 8.08 9.78 -0.87
C PHE A 71 8.80 9.82 0.48
N ASP A 72 10.05 10.30 0.47
CA ASP A 72 10.87 10.38 1.68
C ASP A 72 10.52 11.66 2.46
N GLU A 73 9.55 11.56 3.38
CA GLU A 73 9.14 12.67 4.26
C GLU A 73 10.26 13.13 5.22
N THR A 74 11.30 12.32 5.42
CA THR A 74 12.39 12.61 6.36
C THR A 74 13.55 13.38 5.74
N SER A 75 13.55 13.53 4.41
CA SER A 75 14.56 14.29 3.68
C SER A 75 14.53 15.77 4.11
N PRO A 76 15.67 16.35 4.55
CA PRO A 76 15.76 17.77 4.95
C PRO A 76 15.50 18.76 3.81
N LEU A 77 15.51 18.28 2.57
CA LEU A 77 15.05 18.99 1.39
C LEU A 77 13.65 18.46 1.12
N ASP A 78 12.64 19.32 1.33
CA ASP A 78 11.20 19.07 1.14
C ASP A 78 10.90 17.78 0.37
N GLY A 79 10.42 16.76 1.09
CA GLY A 79 9.98 15.45 0.61
C GLY A 79 10.28 15.15 -0.85
N GLN A 80 11.38 14.46 -1.11
CA GLN A 80 11.75 14.12 -2.49
C GLN A 80 11.13 12.77 -2.85
N GLU A 81 10.31 12.76 -3.90
CA GLU A 81 9.92 11.52 -4.56
C GLU A 81 11.16 10.87 -5.18
N ARG A 82 11.37 9.59 -4.87
CA ARG A 82 12.48 8.80 -5.40
C ARG A 82 11.95 7.51 -6.00
N VAL A 83 12.57 7.11 -7.12
CA VAL A 83 12.34 5.79 -7.70
C VAL A 83 13.21 4.78 -6.96
N VAL A 84 12.57 3.74 -6.42
CA VAL A 84 13.19 2.66 -5.66
C VAL A 84 12.85 1.32 -6.31
N GLN A 85 13.63 0.30 -5.98
CA GLN A 85 13.37 -1.09 -6.38
C GLN A 85 12.92 -1.89 -5.17
N VAL A 86 11.65 -2.32 -5.16
CA VAL A 86 11.11 -3.18 -4.11
C VAL A 86 11.71 -4.58 -4.26
N GLN A 87 12.48 -5.02 -3.26
CA GLN A 87 13.19 -6.29 -3.27
C GLN A 87 12.34 -7.45 -2.73
N GLY A 88 11.41 -7.15 -1.82
CA GLY A 88 10.57 -8.16 -1.17
C GLY A 88 9.70 -7.60 -0.06
N LEU A 89 8.73 -8.38 0.38
CA LEU A 89 7.94 -8.09 1.58
C LEU A 89 8.58 -8.72 2.82
N LEU A 90 8.62 -7.98 3.92
CA LEU A 90 9.09 -8.49 5.20
C LEU A 90 8.01 -9.38 5.82
N ASP A 91 8.43 -10.50 6.42
CA ASP A 91 7.52 -11.40 7.12
C ASP A 91 6.96 -10.72 8.38
N PRO A 92 5.63 -10.49 8.48
CA PRO A 92 5.03 -9.83 9.63
C PRO A 92 5.15 -10.63 10.94
N ASP A 93 5.54 -11.90 10.89
CA ASP A 93 5.83 -12.70 12.09
C ASP A 93 7.24 -12.46 12.66
N VAL A 94 8.16 -11.98 11.82
CA VAL A 94 9.55 -11.64 12.20
C VAL A 94 9.71 -10.14 12.39
N HIS A 95 9.13 -9.36 11.49
CA HIS A 95 9.12 -7.90 11.49
C HIS A 95 7.66 -7.44 11.63
N PRO A 96 7.09 -7.49 12.85
CA PRO A 96 5.71 -7.15 13.06
C PRO A 96 5.50 -5.66 12.80
N GLY A 97 4.91 -5.34 11.65
CA GLY A 97 4.16 -4.12 11.52
C GLY A 97 3.00 -4.13 12.51
N ASP A 98 2.64 -2.96 13.01
CA ASP A 98 1.44 -2.78 13.81
C ASP A 98 0.25 -2.36 12.92
N GLU A 99 -0.93 -2.17 13.52
CA GLU A 99 -2.10 -1.70 12.79
C GLU A 99 -1.95 -0.26 12.24
N TRP A 100 -0.85 0.44 12.54
CA TRP A 100 -0.58 1.82 12.14
C TRP A 100 0.37 1.92 10.95
N THR A 101 1.36 1.05 10.89
CA THR A 101 2.37 0.99 9.82
C THR A 101 1.98 -0.02 8.75
N GLY A 102 1.28 -1.10 9.11
CA GLY A 102 0.88 -2.15 8.15
C GLY A 102 2.05 -3.03 7.70
N LEU A 103 1.97 -3.57 6.48
CA LEU A 103 3.02 -4.39 5.88
C LEU A 103 4.23 -3.56 5.50
N LEU A 104 5.43 -4.11 5.71
CA LEU A 104 6.70 -3.51 5.32
C LEU A 104 7.26 -4.19 4.06
N CYS A 105 7.99 -3.44 3.25
CA CYS A 105 8.81 -3.95 2.17
C CYS A 105 10.24 -3.43 2.26
N THR A 106 11.20 -4.23 1.78
CA THR A 106 12.58 -3.79 1.64
C THR A 106 12.71 -3.15 0.26
N VAL A 107 13.28 -1.96 0.22
CA VAL A 107 13.51 -1.20 -1.01
C VAL A 107 14.99 -0.89 -1.18
N ARG A 108 15.43 -0.75 -2.44
CA ARG A 108 16.77 -0.35 -2.81
C ARG A 108 16.77 0.94 -3.64
N ALA A 109 17.61 1.89 -3.27
CA ALA A 109 17.82 3.14 -3.98
C ALA A 109 19.33 3.34 -4.21
N GLY A 110 19.83 3.05 -5.41
CA GLY A 110 21.27 3.02 -5.66
C GLY A 110 21.96 1.93 -4.82
N ASP A 111 22.89 2.34 -3.95
CA ASP A 111 23.62 1.45 -3.04
C ASP A 111 22.93 1.30 -1.66
N ASP A 112 21.90 2.11 -1.38
CA ASP A 112 21.19 2.09 -0.10
C ASP A 112 20.03 1.08 -0.13
N GLU A 113 19.87 0.32 0.96
CA GLU A 113 18.78 -0.61 1.19
C GLU A 113 18.14 -0.32 2.56
N PHE A 114 16.82 -0.16 2.58
CA PHE A 114 16.07 0.19 3.77
C PHE A 114 14.63 -0.32 3.68
N ASP A 115 13.93 -0.35 4.81
CA ASP A 115 12.56 -0.84 4.89
C ASP A 115 11.57 0.33 4.95
N VAL A 116 10.47 0.20 4.21
CA VAL A 116 9.39 1.20 4.18
C VAL A 116 8.03 0.53 4.28
N PRO A 117 6.99 1.24 4.74
CA PRO A 117 5.61 0.76 4.66
C PRO A 117 5.19 0.54 3.20
N LEU A 118 4.58 -0.60 2.93
CA LEU A 118 4.01 -0.91 1.62
C LEU A 118 2.93 0.11 1.22
N ALA A 119 2.26 0.69 2.22
CA ALA A 119 1.25 1.72 2.03
C ALA A 119 1.83 3.08 1.61
N GLU A 120 3.15 3.27 1.66
CA GLU A 120 3.83 4.52 1.31
C GLU A 120 4.55 4.46 -0.04
N ILE A 121 4.41 3.35 -0.77
CA ILE A 121 4.99 3.20 -2.10
C ILE A 121 3.90 3.14 -3.17
N GLU A 122 4.25 3.57 -4.38
CA GLU A 122 3.42 3.42 -5.59
C GLU A 122 4.21 2.56 -6.58
N ALA A 123 3.75 1.34 -6.88
CA ALA A 123 4.43 0.54 -7.90
C ALA A 123 4.29 1.21 -9.28
N ILE A 124 5.37 1.29 -10.03
CA ILE A 124 5.43 1.88 -11.37
C ILE A 124 5.83 0.81 -12.38
N GLU A 125 5.41 0.97 -13.64
CA GLU A 125 5.67 0.08 -14.77
C GLU A 125 4.97 -1.30 -14.71
N ASP A 126 4.88 -1.93 -13.53
CA ASP A 126 4.13 -3.17 -13.33
C ASP A 126 2.68 -2.88 -12.92
N GLN A 127 1.77 -2.92 -13.90
CA GLN A 127 0.33 -2.71 -13.69
C GLN A 127 -0.29 -3.67 -12.68
N LYS A 128 0.20 -4.91 -12.62
CA LYS A 128 -0.33 -5.93 -11.70
C LYS A 128 0.13 -5.63 -10.27
N ALA A 129 1.40 -5.27 -10.10
CA ALA A 129 1.91 -4.83 -8.80
C ALA A 129 1.21 -3.55 -8.35
N HIS A 130 1.03 -2.59 -9.25
CA HIS A 130 0.33 -1.33 -9.02
C HIS A 130 -1.08 -1.55 -8.47
N GLY A 131 -1.93 -2.31 -9.17
CA GLY A 131 -3.29 -2.58 -8.70
C GLY A 131 -3.32 -3.27 -7.33
N MET A 132 -2.42 -4.23 -7.09
CA MET A 132 -2.35 -4.92 -5.79
C MET A 132 -1.87 -4.02 -4.64
N VAL A 133 -0.94 -3.09 -4.91
CA VAL A 133 -0.49 -2.09 -3.93
C VAL A 133 -1.61 -1.09 -3.65
N GLU A 134 -2.32 -0.62 -4.67
CA GLU A 134 -3.47 0.27 -4.50
C GLU A 134 -4.61 -0.38 -3.71
N ASP A 135 -4.96 -1.64 -4.01
CA ASP A 135 -6.01 -2.36 -3.29
C ASP A 135 -5.64 -2.62 -1.83
N TYR A 136 -4.35 -2.82 -1.56
CA TYR A 136 -3.81 -2.91 -0.20
C TYR A 136 -3.92 -1.55 0.51
N TRP A 137 -3.46 -0.47 -0.13
CA TRP A 137 -3.54 0.90 0.39
C TRP A 137 -4.98 1.26 0.75
N TYR A 138 -5.91 1.00 -0.16
CA TYR A 138 -7.33 1.28 0.03
C TYR A 138 -7.90 0.52 1.24
N TRP A 139 -7.65 -0.78 1.34
CA TRP A 139 -8.12 -1.56 2.49
C TRP A 139 -7.49 -1.05 3.80
N PHE A 140 -6.17 -0.81 3.79
CA PHE A 140 -5.43 -0.45 4.99
C PHE A 140 -5.90 0.88 5.59
N TYR A 141 -6.05 1.93 4.78
CA TYR A 141 -6.44 3.25 5.27
C TYR A 141 -7.92 3.36 5.66
N ASN A 142 -8.82 2.58 5.03
CA ASN A 142 -10.26 2.62 5.30
C ASN A 142 -10.71 1.65 6.41
N TRP A 143 -9.91 0.64 6.76
CA TRP A 143 -10.28 -0.36 7.79
C TRP A 143 -9.33 -0.43 8.99
N ARG A 144 -8.40 0.52 9.12
CA ARG A 144 -7.60 0.66 10.34
C ARG A 144 -8.47 1.09 11.53
N PRO A 145 -8.08 0.81 12.79
CA PRO A 145 -8.96 0.95 13.97
C PRO A 145 -9.56 2.33 14.26
N TRP A 146 -9.23 3.38 13.48
CA TRP A 146 -9.71 4.75 13.64
C TRP A 146 -10.07 5.41 12.30
N ALA A 147 -10.30 4.61 11.26
CA ALA A 147 -10.82 5.05 9.97
C ALA A 147 -12.33 5.34 10.02
#